data_AF-A0A520HFS5-F1
#
_entry.id   AF-A0A520HFS5-F1
#
_cell.length_a   1.000
_cell.length_b   1.000
_cell.length_c   1.000
_cell.angle_alpha   90.00
_cell.angle_beta   90.00
_cell.angle_gamma   90.00
#
_symmetry.space_group_name_H-M   'P 1'
#
loop_
_entity.id
_entity.type
_entity.pdbx_description
1 polymer ?
#
loop_
_entity_poly.entity_id
_entity_poly.type
_entity_poly.pdbx_seq_one_letter_code
_entity_poly.pdbx_strand_id
1 'polypeptide(L)'
;ISAIVLAGKIGSAISSEIGTMRVTEQIDALEIMGINSPGYLILPKIIAGITMVPLLVIIAMVLSITGGFIGGTLSGAISAAGYIQGITTDFNPYTITVALVKAFVFGFIITSVPAYEGFYVKGGALEVAQASTRAVVVSCITILACDYIVTQLLL
;
A
#
# COMPACT_ATOMS: atom_id res chain seq x y z
N ILE A 1 4.62 4.15 -7.51
CA ILE A 1 5.73 4.51 -6.59
C ILE A 1 5.27 4.56 -5.14
N SER A 2 4.24 5.35 -4.78
CA SER A 2 3.75 5.47 -3.40
C SER A 2 3.42 4.13 -2.73
N ALA A 3 2.87 3.17 -3.48
CA ALA A 3 2.57 1.82 -3.00
C ALA A 3 3.82 1.01 -2.58
N ILE A 4 4.96 1.19 -3.28
CA ILE A 4 6.22 0.47 -2.97
C ILE A 4 6.82 1.00 -1.66
N VAL A 5 6.82 2.32 -1.48
CA VAL A 5 7.28 2.96 -0.24
C VAL A 5 6.41 2.56 0.95
N LEU A 6 5.09 2.53 0.75
CA LEU A 6 4.13 2.06 1.76
C LEU A 6 4.30 0.57 2.07
N ALA A 7 4.52 -0.28 1.08
CA ALA A 7 4.81 -1.70 1.28
C ALA A 7 6.07 -1.90 2.14
N GLY A 8 7.11 -1.10 1.90
CA GLY A 8 8.32 -1.10 2.73
C GLY A 8 8.04 -0.73 4.19
N LYS A 9 7.39 0.43 4.44
CA LYS A 9 7.21 0.95 5.81
C LYS A 9 6.08 0.28 6.58
N ILE A 10 4.90 0.17 5.97
CA ILE A 10 3.70 -0.40 6.62
C ILE A 10 3.73 -1.92 6.56
N GLY A 11 4.10 -2.49 5.42
CA GLY A 11 4.17 -3.95 5.27
C GLY A 11 5.19 -4.59 6.22
N SER A 12 6.40 -4.01 6.31
CA SER A 12 7.43 -4.47 7.27
C SER A 12 6.93 -4.41 8.72
N ALA A 13 6.23 -3.33 9.10
CA ALA A 13 5.67 -3.16 10.44
C ALA A 13 4.58 -4.20 10.75
N ILE A 14 3.65 -4.44 9.83
CA ILE A 14 2.57 -5.45 9.99
C ILE A 14 3.18 -6.84 10.18
N SER A 15 4.12 -7.23 9.32
CA SER A 15 4.76 -8.54 9.41
C SER A 15 5.56 -8.72 10.71
N SER A 16 6.30 -7.69 11.13
CA SER A 16 7.08 -7.74 12.38
C SER A 16 6.19 -7.78 13.62
N GLU A 17 5.07 -7.05 13.63
CA GLU A 17 4.13 -7.03 14.76
C GLU A 17 3.47 -8.40 14.93
N ILE A 18 2.91 -8.96 13.85
CA ILE A 18 2.27 -10.28 13.88
C ILE A 18 3.31 -11.37 14.16
N GLY A 19 4.49 -11.30 13.55
CA GLY A 19 5.57 -12.25 13.82
C GLY A 19 6.03 -12.23 15.28
N THR A 20 6.10 -11.05 15.90
CA THR A 20 6.42 -10.94 17.33
C THR A 20 5.33 -11.56 18.20
N MET A 21 4.05 -11.34 17.87
CA MET A 21 2.92 -11.98 18.56
C MET A 21 2.96 -13.50 18.42
N ARG A 22 3.42 -14.02 17.28
CA ARG A 22 3.59 -15.47 17.05
C ARG A 22 4.72 -16.05 17.91
N VAL A 23 5.89 -15.42 17.91
CA VAL A 23 7.07 -15.88 18.68
C VAL A 23 6.86 -15.77 20.19
N THR A 24 6.03 -14.83 20.64
CA THR A 24 5.65 -14.68 22.06
C THR A 24 4.42 -15.51 22.45
N GLU A 25 3.99 -16.45 21.60
CA GLU A 25 2.84 -17.35 21.81
C GLU A 25 1.50 -16.64 22.06
N GLN A 26 1.40 -15.34 21.79
CA GLN A 26 0.15 -14.58 21.96
C GLN A 26 -0.94 -15.04 21.00
N ILE A 27 -0.56 -15.44 19.78
CA ILE A 27 -1.49 -15.99 18.79
C ILE A 27 -2.06 -17.33 19.25
N ASP A 28 -1.23 -18.19 19.85
CA ASP A 28 -1.66 -19.49 20.37
C ASP A 28 -2.57 -19.31 21.59
N ALA A 29 -2.28 -18.33 22.46
CA ALA A 29 -3.15 -17.96 23.56
C ALA A 29 -4.55 -17.53 23.09
N LEU A 30 -4.65 -16.75 22.01
CA LEU A 30 -5.93 -16.35 21.41
C LEU A 30 -6.72 -17.56 20.87
N GLU A 31 -6.04 -18.53 20.25
CA GLU A 31 -6.68 -19.75 19.74
C GLU A 31 -7.20 -20.63 20.89
N ILE A 32 -6.46 -20.74 22.00
CA ILE A 32 -6.91 -21.46 23.21
C ILE A 32 -8.15 -20.79 23.84
N MET A 33 -8.26 -19.46 23.75
CA MET A 33 -9.44 -18.72 24.19
C MET A 33 -10.65 -18.87 23.26
N GLY A 34 -10.54 -19.64 22.18
CA GLY A 34 -11.61 -19.84 21.20
C GLY A 34 -11.82 -18.67 20.24
N ILE A 35 -10.86 -17.74 20.16
CA ILE A 35 -10.90 -16.58 19.27
C ILE A 35 -10.30 -16.98 17.91
N ASN A 36 -10.95 -16.58 16.82
CA ASN A 36 -10.40 -16.72 15.47
C ASN A 36 -9.25 -15.72 15.26
N SER A 37 -8.01 -16.16 15.51
CA SER A 37 -6.80 -15.34 15.43
C SER A 37 -6.59 -14.62 14.09
N PRO A 38 -6.71 -15.29 12.92
CA PRO A 38 -6.64 -14.61 11.62
C PRO A 38 -7.70 -13.51 11.48
N GLY A 39 -8.94 -13.79 11.85
CA GLY A 39 -10.04 -12.82 11.78
C GLY A 39 -9.86 -11.64 12.73
N TYR A 40 -9.29 -11.86 13.91
CA TYR A 40 -9.11 -10.82 14.91
C TYR A 40 -7.90 -9.90 14.61
N LEU A 41 -6.80 -10.46 14.10
CA LEU A 41 -5.55 -9.71 13.88
C LEU A 41 -5.44 -9.13 12.46
N ILE A 42 -5.87 -9.88 11.45
CA ILE A 42 -5.59 -9.54 10.04
C ILE A 42 -6.73 -8.71 9.45
N LEU A 43 -7.98 -9.04 9.72
CA LEU A 43 -9.15 -8.37 9.13
C LEU A 43 -9.18 -6.85 9.42
N PRO A 44 -8.95 -6.36 10.66
CA PRO A 44 -8.95 -4.92 10.92
C PRO A 44 -7.84 -4.19 10.16
N LYS A 45 -6.67 -4.83 10.03
CA LYS A 45 -5.54 -4.27 9.28
C LYS A 45 -5.86 -4.18 7.78
N ILE A 46 -6.52 -5.19 7.21
CA ILE A 46 -6.99 -5.17 5.81
C ILE A 46 -7.98 -4.02 5.59
N ILE A 47 -8.99 -3.87 6.46
CA ILE A 47 -9.97 -2.78 6.34
C ILE A 47 -9.27 -1.41 6.43
N ALA A 48 -8.31 -1.26 7.33
CA ALA A 48 -7.50 -0.04 7.44
C ALA A 48 -6.68 0.22 6.15
N GLY A 49 -6.08 -0.81 5.55
CA GLY A 49 -5.32 -0.66 4.30
C GLY A 49 -6.18 -0.28 3.10
N ILE A 50 -7.32 -0.96 2.94
CA ILE A 50 -8.28 -0.72 1.84
C ILE A 50 -8.85 0.71 1.91
N THR A 51 -9.02 1.27 3.11
CA THR A 51 -9.58 2.62 3.28
C THR A 51 -8.51 3.72 3.23
N MET A 52 -7.37 3.52 3.89
CA MET A 52 -6.35 4.57 4.03
C MET A 52 -5.47 4.71 2.79
N VAL A 53 -5.19 3.64 2.04
CA VAL A 53 -4.34 3.71 0.84
C VAL A 53 -4.98 4.56 -0.26
N PRO A 54 -6.26 4.39 -0.63
CA PRO A 54 -6.93 5.27 -1.59
C PRO A 54 -6.95 6.74 -1.15
N LEU A 55 -7.21 7.00 0.13
CA LEU A 55 -7.20 8.36 0.67
C LEU A 55 -5.83 9.02 0.50
N LEU A 56 -4.75 8.28 0.78
CA LEU A 56 -3.39 8.76 0.61
C LEU A 56 -3.03 9.01 -0.87
N VAL A 57 -3.54 8.18 -1.79
CA VAL A 57 -3.37 8.41 -3.24
C VAL A 57 -4.08 9.68 -3.69
N ILE A 58 -5.29 9.97 -3.19
CA ILE A 58 -5.99 11.23 -3.49
C ILE A 58 -5.17 12.45 -3.04
N ILE A 59 -4.67 12.41 -1.81
CA ILE A 59 -3.82 13.50 -1.28
C ILE A 59 -2.54 13.66 -2.11
N ALA A 60 -1.91 12.54 -2.50
CA ALA A 60 -0.72 12.55 -3.34
C ALA A 60 -0.98 13.16 -4.73
N MET A 61 -2.15 12.89 -5.33
CA MET A 61 -2.54 13.49 -6.61
C MET A 61 -2.70 15.02 -6.49
N VAL A 62 -3.40 15.49 -5.46
CA VAL A 62 -3.59 16.94 -5.21
C VAL A 62 -2.25 17.65 -4.97
N LEU A 63 -1.38 17.05 -4.15
CA LEU A 63 -0.03 17.58 -3.90
C LEU A 63 0.83 17.57 -5.15
N SER A 64 0.71 16.55 -6.01
CA SER A 64 1.48 16.47 -7.26
C SER A 64 1.06 17.57 -8.24
N ILE A 65 -0.24 17.85 -8.38
CA ILE A 65 -0.75 18.91 -9.27
C ILE A 65 -0.33 20.30 -8.74
N THR A 66 -0.51 20.55 -7.44
CA THR A 66 -0.13 21.83 -6.84
C THR A 66 1.38 22.04 -6.83
N GLY A 67 2.17 21.00 -6.56
CA GLY A 67 3.63 21.04 -6.63
C GLY A 67 4.13 21.31 -8.05
N GLY A 68 3.50 20.70 -9.07
CA GLY A 68 3.81 20.97 -10.48
C GLY A 68 3.50 22.42 -10.88
N PHE A 69 2.38 22.97 -10.42
CA PHE A 69 2.01 24.37 -10.66
C PHE A 69 3.03 25.34 -10.07
N ILE A 70 3.39 25.16 -8.80
CA ILE A 70 4.35 26.03 -8.10
C ILE A 70 5.75 25.90 -8.72
N GLY A 71 6.22 24.68 -8.99
CA GLY A 71 7.53 24.45 -9.60
C GLY A 71 7.65 25.00 -11.02
N GLY A 72 6.61 24.82 -11.84
CA GLY A 72 6.58 25.31 -13.23
C GLY A 72 6.54 26.84 -13.34
N THR A 73 5.79 27.49 -12.46
CA THR A 73 5.67 28.95 -12.44
C THR A 73 6.91 29.63 -11.84
N LEU A 74 7.50 29.09 -10.77
CA LEU A 74 8.72 29.63 -10.16
C LEU A 74 9.95 29.48 -11.05
N SER A 75 10.03 28.40 -11.82
CA SER A 75 11.16 28.15 -12.74
C SER A 75 11.08 29.00 -14.02
N GLY A 76 9.98 29.72 -14.25
CA GLY A 76 9.76 30.51 -15.46
C GLY A 76 9.56 29.69 -16.75
N ALA A 77 9.45 28.37 -16.65
CA ALA A 77 9.35 27.47 -17.80
C ALA A 77 7.98 27.55 -18.49
N ILE A 78 6.92 27.80 -17.74
CA ILE A 78 5.52 27.78 -18.23
C ILE A 78 4.73 28.89 -17.53
N SER A 79 3.87 29.60 -18.28
CA SER A 79 2.95 30.58 -17.71
C SER A 79 1.84 29.89 -16.91
N ALA A 80 1.36 30.53 -15.82
CA ALA A 80 0.29 29.95 -15.00
C ALA A 80 -0.96 29.57 -15.81
N ALA A 81 -1.31 30.38 -16.83
CA ALA A 81 -2.41 30.10 -17.74
C ALA A 81 -2.12 28.89 -18.65
N GLY A 82 -0.89 28.76 -19.16
CA GLY A 82 -0.48 27.62 -20.00
C GLY A 82 -0.49 26.29 -19.25
N TYR A 83 -0.11 26.28 -17.97
CA TYR A 83 -0.17 25.07 -17.14
C TYR A 83 -1.61 24.59 -16.92
N ILE A 84 -2.51 25.52 -16.56
CA ILE A 84 -3.92 25.20 -16.32
C ILE A 84 -4.59 24.71 -17.62
N GLN A 85 -4.32 25.38 -18.74
CA GLN A 85 -4.87 25.00 -20.04
C GLN A 85 -4.36 23.63 -20.51
N GLY A 86 -3.07 23.34 -20.30
CA GLY A 86 -2.50 22.03 -20.65
C GLY A 86 -3.13 20.88 -19.85
N ILE A 87 -3.35 21.08 -18.54
CA ILE A 87 -3.99 20.06 -17.70
C ILE A 87 -5.44 19.82 -18.12
N THR A 88 -6.20 20.87 -18.44
CA THR A 88 -7.64 20.72 -18.75
C THR A 88 -7.91 20.18 -20.14
N THR A 89 -7.03 20.44 -21.12
CA THR A 89 -7.26 20.08 -22.53
C THR A 89 -7.18 18.57 -22.77
N ASP A 90 -6.19 17.90 -22.18
CA ASP A 90 -5.98 16.44 -22.34
C ASP A 90 -6.51 15.62 -21.16
N PHE A 91 -7.34 16.22 -20.30
CA PHE A 91 -7.82 15.55 -19.10
C PHE A 91 -8.85 14.46 -19.43
N ASN A 92 -8.45 13.20 -19.24
CA ASN A 92 -9.40 12.09 -19.24
C ASN A 92 -9.84 11.77 -17.80
N PRO A 93 -11.12 11.96 -17.43
CA PRO A 93 -11.62 11.64 -16.09
C PRO A 93 -11.53 10.14 -15.76
N TYR A 94 -11.51 9.26 -16.77
CA TYR A 94 -11.38 7.82 -16.58
C TYR A 94 -10.06 7.44 -15.87
N THR A 95 -9.00 8.21 -16.09
CA THR A 95 -7.70 8.01 -15.45
C THR A 95 -7.78 8.07 -13.93
N ILE A 96 -8.67 8.90 -13.35
CA ILE A 96 -8.90 8.95 -11.90
C ILE A 96 -9.52 7.64 -11.42
N THR A 97 -10.53 7.13 -12.12
CA THR A 97 -11.20 5.88 -11.75
C THR A 97 -10.21 4.72 -11.77
N VAL A 98 -9.37 4.62 -12.81
CA VAL A 98 -8.31 3.60 -12.89
C VAL A 98 -7.32 3.73 -11.72
N ALA A 99 -6.90 4.95 -11.38
CA ALA A 99 -5.99 5.18 -10.27
C ALA A 99 -6.60 4.77 -8.91
N LEU A 100 -7.88 5.05 -8.67
CA LEU A 100 -8.57 4.66 -7.44
C LEU A 100 -8.72 3.14 -7.35
N VAL A 101 -9.11 2.46 -8.43
CA VAL A 101 -9.22 0.99 -8.46
C VAL A 101 -7.85 0.35 -8.14
N LYS A 102 -6.77 0.84 -8.75
CA LYS A 102 -5.41 0.40 -8.42
C LYS A 102 -5.07 0.62 -6.94
N ALA A 103 -5.44 1.78 -6.39
CA ALA A 103 -5.16 2.09 -4.98
C ALA A 103 -5.86 1.12 -4.01
N PHE A 104 -7.10 0.71 -4.31
CA PHE A 104 -7.81 -0.31 -3.52
C PHE A 104 -7.10 -1.67 -3.57
N VAL A 105 -6.71 -2.10 -4.77
CA VAL A 105 -5.97 -3.37 -4.96
C VAL A 105 -4.63 -3.34 -4.21
N PHE A 106 -3.89 -2.23 -4.29
CA PHE A 106 -2.63 -2.08 -3.56
C PHE A 106 -2.83 -2.06 -2.05
N GLY A 107 -3.89 -1.41 -1.55
CA GLY A 107 -4.24 -1.41 -0.13
C GLY A 107 -4.49 -2.81 0.41
N PHE A 108 -5.16 -3.66 -0.37
CA PHE A 108 -5.34 -5.07 -0.03
C PHE A 108 -4.02 -5.85 -0.03
N ILE A 109 -3.16 -5.68 -1.04
CA ILE A 109 -1.89 -6.41 -1.14
C ILE A 109 -0.92 -6.02 -0.02
N ILE A 110 -0.79 -4.72 0.27
CA ILE A 110 0.13 -4.17 1.31
C ILE A 110 -0.23 -4.67 2.71
N THR A 111 -1.47 -5.12 2.93
CA THR A 111 -1.93 -5.61 4.23
C THR A 111 -2.00 -7.14 4.30
N SER A 112 -2.52 -7.79 3.27
CA SER A 112 -2.70 -9.25 3.24
C SER A 112 -1.37 -10.02 3.15
N VAL A 113 -0.48 -9.62 2.23
CA VAL A 113 0.79 -10.34 2.00
C VAL A 113 1.70 -10.28 3.24
N PRO A 114 1.95 -9.11 3.86
CA PRO A 114 2.79 -9.06 5.05
C PRO A 114 2.15 -9.70 6.28
N ALA A 115 0.81 -9.66 6.39
CA ALA A 115 0.12 -10.35 7.46
C ALA A 115 0.28 -11.88 7.35
N TYR A 116 0.22 -12.42 6.12
CA TYR A 116 0.49 -13.83 5.88
C TYR A 116 1.93 -14.21 6.28
N GLU A 117 2.92 -13.48 5.80
CA GLU A 117 4.33 -13.77 6.11
C GLU A 117 4.63 -13.63 7.61
N GLY A 118 3.99 -12.67 8.31
CA GLY A 118 4.11 -12.51 9.77
C GLY A 118 3.40 -13.61 10.57
N PHE A 119 2.25 -14.10 10.10
CA PHE A 119 1.44 -15.09 10.83
C PHE A 119 2.09 -16.48 10.85
N TYR A 120 2.78 -16.86 9.77
CA TYR A 120 3.40 -18.17 9.61
C TYR A 120 4.89 -18.21 10.02
N VAL A 121 5.40 -17.18 10.70
CA VAL A 121 6.78 -17.19 11.23
C VAL A 121 6.94 -18.30 12.25
N LYS A 122 8.07 -19.02 12.16
CA LYS A 122 8.50 -20.03 13.14
C LYS A 122 9.95 -19.75 13.50
N GLY A 123 10.27 -19.74 14.79
CA GLY A 123 11.61 -19.46 15.29
C GLY A 123 11.62 -18.34 16.31
N GLY A 124 12.70 -17.58 16.37
CA GLY A 124 12.91 -16.46 17.27
C GLY A 124 12.89 -15.10 16.56
N ALA A 125 13.56 -14.12 17.18
CA ALA A 125 13.59 -12.75 16.69
C ALA A 125 14.26 -12.57 15.32
N LEU A 126 15.21 -13.44 14.96
CA LEU A 126 15.91 -13.38 13.68
C LEU A 126 14.96 -13.74 12.52
N GLU A 127 14.13 -14.75 12.71
CA GLU A 127 13.16 -15.23 11.74
C GLU A 127 12.04 -14.21 11.51
N VAL A 128 11.66 -13.44 12.54
CA VAL A 128 10.72 -12.31 12.41
C VAL A 128 11.29 -11.23 11.49
N ALA A 129 12.56 -10.88 11.64
CA ALA A 129 13.22 -9.88 10.78
C ALA A 129 13.35 -10.38 9.33
N GLN A 130 13.67 -11.67 9.13
CA GLN A 130 13.72 -12.28 7.81
C GLN A 130 12.35 -12.31 7.14
N ALA A 131 11.29 -12.68 7.88
CA ALA A 131 9.92 -12.67 7.39
C ALA A 131 9.45 -11.27 7.01
N SER A 132 9.81 -10.25 7.79
CA SER A 132 9.53 -8.85 7.47
C SER A 132 10.20 -8.42 6.15
N THR A 133 11.45 -8.82 5.93
CA THR A 133 12.15 -8.54 4.66
C THR A 133 11.51 -9.27 3.48
N ARG A 134 11.16 -10.56 3.67
CA ARG A 134 10.46 -11.36 2.65
C ARG A 134 9.10 -10.75 2.31
N ALA A 135 8.35 -10.32 3.31
CA ALA A 135 7.05 -9.66 3.16
C ALA A 135 7.15 -8.43 2.25
N VAL A 136 8.16 -7.58 2.45
CA VAL A 136 8.39 -6.40 1.61
C VAL A 136 8.69 -6.81 0.17
N VAL A 137 9.60 -7.76 -0.04
CA VAL A 137 9.98 -8.21 -1.39
C VAL A 137 8.78 -8.82 -2.12
N VAL A 138 8.05 -9.73 -1.50
CA VAL A 138 6.87 -10.38 -2.10
C VAL A 138 5.77 -9.34 -2.37
N SER A 139 5.55 -8.40 -1.45
CA SER A 139 4.58 -7.31 -1.66
C SER A 139 4.98 -6.45 -2.85
N CYS A 140 6.25 -6.05 -2.97
CA CYS A 140 6.73 -5.25 -4.10
C CYS A 140 6.54 -5.96 -5.45
N ILE A 141 6.91 -7.25 -5.54
CA ILE A 141 6.73 -8.05 -6.76
C ILE A 141 5.24 -8.17 -7.10
N THR A 142 4.40 -8.46 -6.11
CA THR A 142 2.95 -8.62 -6.31
C THR A 142 2.30 -7.30 -6.73
N ILE A 143 2.70 -6.17 -6.14
CA ILE A 143 2.22 -4.83 -6.54
C ILE A 143 2.58 -4.54 -7.99
N LEU A 144 3.82 -4.82 -8.41
CA LEU A 144 4.26 -4.60 -9.80
C LEU A 144 3.51 -5.50 -10.78
N ALA A 145 3.32 -6.78 -10.45
CA ALA A 145 2.55 -7.71 -11.27
C ALA A 145 1.09 -7.27 -11.39
N CYS A 146 0.45 -6.90 -10.29
CA CYS A 146 -0.91 -6.38 -10.29
C CYS A 146 -1.02 -5.04 -11.03
N ASP A 147 -0.03 -4.16 -10.95
CA ASP A 147 -0.04 -2.91 -11.71
C ASP A 147 -0.05 -3.18 -13.21
N TYR A 148 0.76 -4.12 -13.70
CA TYR A 148 0.75 -4.52 -15.11
C TYR A 148 -0.61 -5.10 -15.53
N ILE A 149 -1.16 -6.03 -14.76
CA ILE A 149 -2.45 -6.69 -15.05
C ILE A 149 -3.59 -5.66 -15.09
N VAL A 150 -3.68 -4.79 -14.07
CA VAL A 150 -4.75 -3.79 -14.00
C VAL A 150 -4.61 -2.76 -15.11
N THR A 151 -3.39 -2.42 -15.51
CA THR A 151 -3.17 -1.53 -16.66
C THR A 151 -3.68 -2.18 -17.94
N GLN A 152 -3.27 -3.41 -18.24
CA GLN A 152 -3.69 -4.12 -19.46
C GLN A 152 -5.21 -4.38 -19.55
N LEU A 153 -5.89 -4.49 -18.40
CA LEU A 153 -7.34 -4.72 -18.36
C LEU A 153 -8.16 -3.43 -18.53
N LEU A 154 -7.67 -2.30 -18.02
CA LEU A 154 -8.43 -1.05 -17.99
C LEU A 154 -7.99 -0.05 -19.07
N LEU A 155 -6.81 -0.21 -19.66
CA LEU A 155 -6.17 0.74 -20.56
C LEU A 155 -5.63 0.00 -21.80
#